data_AF-A0A3R7UDC8-F1
#
_entry.id   AF-A0A3R7UDC8-F1
#
_cell.length_a   1.000
_cell.length_b   1.000
_cell.length_c   1.000
_cell.angle_alpha   90.00
_cell.angle_beta   90.00
_cell.angle_gamma   90.00
#
_symmetry.space_group_name_H-M   'P 1'
#
loop_
_entity.id
_entity.type
_entity.pdbx_description
1 polymer ?
#
loop_
_entity_poly.entity_id
_entity_poly.type
_entity_poly.pdbx_seq_one_letter_code
_entity_poly.pdbx_strand_id
1 'polypeptide(L)'
;MDSTWNEQIIAHYKSNTIHLDWLSKPSQHQFRWRTFEGRWVTSKRRIRNHESLMKAIGKGFPSDLYVSTSSWLNPIDLPRLRDTESSYPILIDHLIVFDIDVAPLSLKNLEKAKNVAKGLHAYVMENESVEFVHATFSGSKGFHLIYKDTDRAKFGIPDPKEREETVRNERRELLSRVLKQGFEVDERITADTRRIIRLPGSIHGKTGFQCTSIDTNHFDMPLKKLLEQIPKINHAVIIPKKAKAIVKALVKEKRETVVEYEHSYIMEVSNHLPGTEDRSALLFWTPYSWGTGAECFERLNTLIEVENLGYGALFSDGERILFICPESITRAKVVKILSDLGMEKLSENLKQREHYWVRISGIMDDDGIWHNEPKFISIIDNNNSKSIYSRAHLTLLTKLGIPIDSSQYEKLAGRSEPSIRMVVRD
;
A
#
# COMPACT_ATOMS: atom_id res chain seq x y z
N MET A 1 -26.92 -7.06 13.43
CA MET A 1 -26.89 -6.15 12.26
C MET A 1 -26.02 -6.71 11.13
N ASP A 2 -24.91 -7.40 11.41
CA ASP A 2 -24.05 -7.96 10.35
C ASP A 2 -24.70 -9.14 9.57
N SER A 3 -25.61 -9.91 10.17
CA SER A 3 -26.31 -11.00 9.47
C SER A 3 -27.15 -10.47 8.30
N THR A 4 -27.89 -9.37 8.52
CA THR A 4 -28.73 -8.77 7.47
C THR A 4 -27.91 -8.08 6.38
N TRP A 5 -26.70 -7.58 6.68
CA TRP A 5 -25.81 -6.99 5.67
C TRP A 5 -25.29 -8.04 4.68
N ASN A 6 -24.72 -9.13 5.21
CA ASN A 6 -24.20 -10.22 4.39
C ASN A 6 -25.31 -10.93 3.62
N GLU A 7 -26.48 -11.13 4.23
CA GLU A 7 -27.66 -11.69 3.56
C GLU A 7 -28.10 -10.85 2.35
N GLN A 8 -28.09 -9.52 2.45
CA GLN A 8 -28.42 -8.64 1.33
C GLN A 8 -27.39 -8.74 0.19
N ILE A 9 -26.10 -8.83 0.52
CA ILE A 9 -25.05 -9.01 -0.48
C ILE A 9 -25.19 -10.38 -1.17
N ILE A 10 -25.44 -11.44 -0.41
CA ILE A 10 -25.71 -12.78 -0.95
C ILE A 10 -26.95 -12.76 -1.85
N ALA A 11 -28.02 -12.10 -1.43
CA ALA A 11 -29.23 -11.95 -2.22
C ALA A 11 -28.93 -11.25 -3.55
N HIS A 12 -28.14 -10.19 -3.54
CA HIS A 12 -27.69 -9.49 -4.76
C HIS A 12 -26.98 -10.42 -5.73
N TYR A 13 -26.00 -11.21 -5.26
CA TYR A 13 -25.28 -12.16 -6.12
C TYR A 13 -26.16 -13.31 -6.64
N LYS A 14 -27.24 -13.67 -5.92
CA LYS A 14 -28.19 -14.69 -6.34
C LYS A 14 -29.22 -14.18 -7.35
N SER A 15 -29.58 -12.91 -7.28
CA SER A 15 -30.63 -12.31 -8.12
C SER A 15 -30.09 -11.57 -9.35
N ASN A 16 -28.80 -11.21 -9.37
CA ASN A 16 -28.21 -10.44 -10.45
C ASN A 16 -27.14 -11.22 -11.22
N THR A 17 -27.18 -11.08 -12.54
CA THR A 17 -26.11 -11.59 -13.42
C THR A 17 -24.94 -10.61 -13.43
N ILE A 18 -23.73 -11.14 -13.29
CA ILE A 18 -22.50 -10.37 -13.46
C ILE A 18 -22.02 -10.53 -14.90
N HIS A 19 -22.05 -9.44 -15.64
CA HIS A 19 -21.64 -9.39 -17.04
C HIS A 19 -20.12 -9.25 -17.14
N LEU A 20 -19.50 -10.11 -17.96
CA LEU A 20 -18.04 -10.20 -18.15
C LEU A 20 -17.62 -9.93 -19.60
N ASP A 21 -18.58 -9.57 -20.46
CA ASP A 21 -18.44 -9.29 -21.89
C ASP A 21 -17.52 -8.11 -22.21
N TRP A 22 -17.30 -7.20 -21.25
CA TRP A 22 -16.31 -6.14 -21.38
C TRP A 22 -14.85 -6.66 -21.40
N LEU A 23 -14.61 -7.87 -20.90
CA LEU A 23 -13.36 -8.59 -21.05
C LEU A 23 -13.40 -9.38 -22.36
N SER A 24 -12.37 -9.25 -23.20
CA SER A 24 -12.29 -9.98 -24.48
C SER A 24 -12.35 -11.50 -24.30
N LYS A 25 -11.64 -12.02 -23.28
CA LYS A 25 -11.65 -13.43 -22.88
C LYS A 25 -11.59 -13.55 -21.36
N PRO A 26 -12.73 -13.56 -20.65
CA PRO A 26 -12.77 -13.64 -19.19
C PRO A 26 -11.94 -14.79 -18.63
N SER A 27 -11.90 -15.94 -19.33
CA SER A 27 -11.15 -17.13 -18.91
C SER A 27 -9.64 -16.98 -18.87
N GLN A 28 -9.10 -15.87 -19.36
CA GLN A 28 -7.68 -15.52 -19.30
C GLN A 28 -7.38 -14.55 -18.16
N HIS A 29 -8.37 -14.11 -17.39
CA HIS A 29 -8.17 -13.25 -16.23
C HIS A 29 -8.19 -14.06 -14.94
N GLN A 30 -7.43 -13.59 -13.96
CA GLN A 30 -7.48 -14.10 -12.59
C GLN A 30 -8.63 -13.40 -11.86
N PHE A 31 -9.45 -14.18 -11.16
CA PHE A 31 -10.51 -13.67 -10.30
C PHE A 31 -10.15 -13.91 -8.85
N ARG A 32 -10.31 -12.89 -8.01
CA ARG A 32 -10.04 -12.95 -6.58
C ARG A 32 -11.18 -12.30 -5.82
N TRP A 33 -11.43 -12.76 -4.62
CA TRP A 33 -12.44 -12.14 -3.75
C TRP A 33 -12.03 -12.18 -2.29
N ARG A 34 -12.65 -11.29 -1.52
CA ARG A 34 -12.64 -11.37 -0.06
C ARG A 34 -13.90 -12.04 0.42
N THR A 35 -13.79 -12.93 1.41
CA THR A 35 -14.96 -13.49 2.10
C THR A 35 -15.52 -12.48 3.11
N PHE A 36 -16.67 -12.76 3.72
CA PHE A 36 -17.21 -11.90 4.79
C PHE A 36 -16.32 -11.88 6.04
N GLU A 37 -15.52 -12.92 6.26
CA GLU A 37 -14.51 -13.00 7.31
C GLU A 37 -13.21 -12.25 6.93
N GLY A 38 -13.14 -11.68 5.72
CA GLY A 38 -12.03 -10.86 5.26
C GLY A 38 -10.88 -11.62 4.59
N ARG A 39 -10.99 -12.96 4.47
CA ARG A 39 -9.99 -13.84 3.84
C ARG A 39 -9.95 -13.65 2.33
N TRP A 40 -8.76 -13.62 1.74
CA TRP A 40 -8.60 -13.61 0.29
C TRP A 40 -8.72 -15.02 -0.29
N VAL A 41 -9.42 -15.12 -1.41
CA VAL A 41 -9.56 -16.35 -2.18
C VAL A 41 -9.25 -16.04 -3.64
N THR A 42 -8.43 -16.87 -4.26
CA THR A 42 -8.16 -16.85 -5.70
C THR A 42 -8.91 -17.99 -6.36
N SER A 43 -9.53 -17.72 -7.51
CA SER A 43 -10.24 -18.75 -8.27
C SER A 43 -9.30 -19.86 -8.71
N LYS A 44 -9.61 -21.10 -8.33
CA LYS A 44 -8.90 -22.31 -8.78
C LYS A 44 -9.39 -22.82 -10.15
N ARG A 45 -10.19 -22.03 -10.86
CA ARG A 45 -10.74 -22.36 -12.18
C ARG A 45 -10.85 -21.14 -13.07
N ARG A 46 -10.81 -21.36 -14.39
CA ARG A 46 -11.05 -20.32 -15.38
C ARG A 46 -12.52 -19.95 -15.37
N ILE A 47 -12.81 -18.66 -15.33
CA ILE A 47 -14.16 -18.11 -15.32
C ILE A 47 -14.45 -17.51 -16.69
N ARG A 48 -15.48 -18.01 -17.38
CA ARG A 48 -15.88 -17.56 -18.73
C ARG A 48 -17.08 -16.62 -18.70
N ASN A 49 -17.93 -16.77 -17.70
CA ASN A 49 -19.23 -16.12 -17.57
C ASN A 49 -19.74 -16.20 -16.12
N HIS A 50 -20.89 -15.58 -15.88
CA HIS A 50 -21.54 -15.57 -14.56
C HIS A 50 -21.71 -16.97 -13.95
N GLU A 51 -22.17 -17.97 -14.70
CA GLU A 51 -22.38 -19.32 -14.16
C GLU A 51 -21.07 -19.95 -13.65
N SER A 52 -19.99 -19.82 -14.42
CA SER A 52 -18.68 -20.32 -14.02
C SER A 52 -18.09 -19.55 -12.83
N LEU A 53 -18.40 -18.25 -12.71
CA LEU A 53 -18.06 -17.42 -11.55
C LEU A 53 -18.80 -17.90 -10.30
N MET A 54 -20.11 -18.10 -10.39
CA MET A 54 -20.91 -18.61 -9.26
C MET A 54 -20.48 -20.02 -8.84
N LYS A 55 -20.12 -20.88 -9.79
CA LYS A 55 -19.51 -22.20 -9.51
C LYS A 55 -18.15 -22.08 -8.82
N ALA A 56 -17.34 -21.07 -9.14
CA ALA A 56 -16.05 -20.83 -8.48
C ALA A 56 -16.23 -20.31 -7.04
N ILE A 57 -17.21 -19.42 -6.84
CA ILE A 57 -17.59 -18.87 -5.51
C ILE A 57 -18.18 -19.95 -4.60
N GLY A 58 -19.02 -20.83 -5.13
CA GLY A 58 -19.65 -21.91 -4.37
C GLY A 58 -20.53 -21.36 -3.24
N LYS A 59 -20.28 -21.82 -2.00
CA LYS A 59 -21.02 -21.38 -0.80
C LYS A 59 -20.39 -20.17 -0.10
N GLY A 60 -19.14 -19.83 -0.44
CA GLY A 60 -18.37 -18.75 0.20
C GLY A 60 -18.53 -17.42 -0.53
N PHE A 61 -19.71 -16.81 -0.42
CA PHE A 61 -20.06 -15.59 -1.17
C PHE A 61 -19.13 -14.40 -0.90
N PRO A 62 -18.89 -13.59 -1.96
CA PRO A 62 -18.37 -12.24 -1.98
C PRO A 62 -18.63 -11.28 -0.83
N SER A 63 -17.65 -10.80 -0.07
CA SER A 63 -17.78 -9.43 0.48
C SER A 63 -17.31 -8.38 -0.53
N ASP A 64 -16.22 -8.68 -1.25
CA ASP A 64 -15.67 -7.87 -2.33
C ASP A 64 -15.12 -8.80 -3.42
N LEU A 65 -15.35 -8.49 -4.70
CA LEU A 65 -14.96 -9.33 -5.84
C LEU A 65 -14.14 -8.53 -6.86
N TYR A 66 -13.07 -9.14 -7.37
CA TYR A 66 -12.05 -8.50 -8.18
C TYR A 66 -11.64 -9.37 -9.37
N VAL A 67 -11.10 -8.72 -10.39
CA VAL A 67 -10.54 -9.33 -11.60
C VAL A 67 -9.20 -8.67 -11.96
N SER A 68 -8.25 -9.43 -12.50
CA SER A 68 -6.96 -8.92 -12.93
C SER A 68 -7.08 -7.96 -14.12
N THR A 69 -6.23 -6.93 -14.15
CA THR A 69 -6.06 -6.03 -15.30
C THR A 69 -5.37 -6.74 -16.46
N SER A 70 -4.50 -7.70 -16.17
CA SER A 70 -3.82 -8.53 -17.16
C SER A 70 -4.61 -9.79 -17.52
N SER A 71 -4.48 -10.19 -18.77
CA SER A 71 -4.88 -11.50 -19.28
C SER A 71 -3.65 -12.38 -19.50
N TRP A 72 -3.76 -13.65 -19.13
CA TRP A 72 -2.67 -14.62 -19.10
C TRP A 72 -3.05 -15.87 -19.88
N LEU A 73 -2.06 -16.55 -20.46
CA LEU A 73 -2.29 -17.84 -21.11
C LEU A 73 -2.85 -18.86 -20.10
N ASN A 74 -2.31 -18.84 -18.88
CA ASN A 74 -2.85 -19.54 -17.74
C ASN A 74 -3.00 -18.59 -16.53
N PRO A 75 -4.23 -18.14 -16.21
CA PRO A 75 -4.45 -17.23 -15.09
C PRO A 75 -4.61 -17.92 -13.73
N ILE A 76 -4.68 -19.26 -13.73
CA ILE A 76 -4.74 -20.06 -12.51
C ILE A 76 -3.31 -20.26 -12.02
N ASP A 77 -3.10 -20.08 -10.71
CA ASP A 77 -1.82 -20.30 -10.04
C ASP A 77 -0.65 -19.58 -10.72
N LEU A 78 -0.86 -18.30 -11.02
CA LEU A 78 0.20 -17.45 -11.57
C LEU A 78 1.41 -17.49 -10.64
N PRO A 79 2.61 -17.78 -11.17
CA PRO A 79 3.81 -17.84 -10.36
C PRO A 79 4.07 -16.47 -9.74
N ARG A 80 4.61 -16.50 -8.51
CA ARG A 80 5.02 -15.30 -7.79
C ARG A 80 6.13 -14.60 -8.58
N LEU A 81 6.32 -13.30 -8.38
CA LEU A 81 7.36 -12.54 -9.11
C LEU A 81 8.79 -13.05 -8.87
N ARG A 82 9.01 -13.75 -7.75
CA ARG A 82 10.31 -14.34 -7.35
C ARG A 82 10.36 -15.86 -7.56
N ASP A 83 9.30 -16.44 -8.11
CA ASP A 83 9.29 -17.86 -8.47
C ASP A 83 10.25 -18.04 -9.66
N THR A 84 11.34 -18.76 -9.40
CA THR A 84 12.37 -19.09 -10.40
C THR A 84 12.29 -20.54 -10.83
N GLU A 85 11.43 -21.34 -10.18
CA GLU A 85 11.25 -22.76 -10.45
C GLU A 85 10.17 -22.98 -11.51
N SER A 86 9.10 -22.18 -11.44
CA SER A 86 8.01 -22.21 -12.42
C SER A 86 8.38 -21.49 -13.72
N SER A 87 7.78 -21.93 -14.82
CA SER A 87 7.87 -21.20 -16.08
C SER A 87 7.28 -19.79 -15.96
N TYR A 88 7.95 -18.80 -16.57
CA TYR A 88 7.48 -17.43 -16.56
C TYR A 88 6.08 -17.33 -17.22
N PRO A 89 5.13 -16.61 -16.61
CA PRO A 89 3.77 -16.60 -17.11
C PRO A 89 3.67 -15.80 -18.40
N ILE A 90 2.88 -16.32 -19.35
CA ILE A 90 2.73 -15.71 -20.66
C ILE A 90 1.61 -14.66 -20.59
N LEU A 91 2.02 -13.39 -20.52
CA LEU A 91 1.14 -12.22 -20.63
C LEU A 91 0.56 -12.15 -22.05
N ILE A 92 -0.76 -12.15 -22.16
CA ILE A 92 -1.51 -12.10 -23.43
C ILE A 92 -2.03 -10.69 -23.72
N ASP A 93 -2.40 -9.96 -22.67
CA ASP A 93 -2.93 -8.60 -22.76
C ASP A 93 -2.82 -7.90 -21.40
N HIS A 94 -2.84 -6.57 -21.39
CA HIS A 94 -2.86 -5.77 -20.17
C HIS A 94 -3.74 -4.54 -20.34
N LEU A 95 -4.89 -4.51 -19.66
CA LEU A 95 -5.76 -3.35 -19.61
C LEU A 95 -5.01 -2.15 -19.00
N ILE A 96 -5.14 -0.98 -19.62
CA ILE A 96 -4.70 0.28 -19.03
C ILE A 96 -5.79 0.70 -18.06
N VAL A 97 -5.45 0.81 -16.78
CA VAL A 97 -6.41 1.26 -15.76
C VAL A 97 -5.85 2.45 -15.00
N PHE A 98 -6.59 3.55 -15.00
CA PHE A 98 -6.38 4.67 -14.09
C PHE A 98 -7.39 4.59 -12.96
N ASP A 99 -6.90 4.59 -11.73
CA ASP A 99 -7.71 4.61 -10.51
C ASP A 99 -7.76 6.03 -9.94
N ILE A 100 -8.96 6.58 -9.81
CA ILE A 100 -9.22 7.97 -9.40
C ILE A 100 -10.04 7.94 -8.13
N ASP A 101 -9.38 8.03 -6.99
CA ASP A 101 -9.99 8.01 -5.67
C ASP A 101 -9.76 9.33 -4.93
N VAL A 102 -10.84 9.94 -4.42
CA VAL A 102 -10.74 11.14 -3.57
C VAL A 102 -11.32 10.83 -2.20
N ALA A 103 -10.43 10.61 -1.23
CA ALA A 103 -10.78 10.32 0.15
C ALA A 103 -10.98 11.61 0.98
N PRO A 104 -11.80 11.56 2.05
CA PRO A 104 -12.73 10.49 2.42
C PRO A 104 -14.03 10.53 1.59
N LEU A 105 -14.87 9.50 1.72
CA LEU A 105 -16.14 9.39 0.99
C LEU A 105 -17.08 10.58 1.28
N SER A 106 -17.40 11.36 0.26
CA SER A 106 -18.43 12.40 0.31
C SER A 106 -18.89 12.80 -1.09
N LEU A 107 -20.07 13.43 -1.21
CA LEU A 107 -20.58 13.91 -2.50
C LEU A 107 -19.63 14.92 -3.14
N LYS A 108 -19.07 15.85 -2.35
CA LYS A 108 -18.07 16.82 -2.86
C LYS A 108 -16.84 16.12 -3.45
N ASN A 109 -16.29 15.12 -2.74
CA ASN A 109 -15.10 14.42 -3.19
C ASN A 109 -15.38 13.50 -4.37
N LEU A 110 -16.54 12.85 -4.40
CA LEU A 110 -16.99 12.07 -5.56
C LEU A 110 -17.20 12.95 -6.80
N GLU A 111 -17.72 14.17 -6.64
CA GLU A 111 -17.81 15.12 -7.76
C GLU A 111 -16.42 15.51 -8.26
N LYS A 112 -15.45 15.75 -7.34
CA LYS A 112 -14.04 15.96 -7.72
C LYS A 112 -13.50 14.77 -8.50
N ALA A 113 -13.66 13.56 -7.99
CA ALA A 113 -13.19 12.33 -8.64
C ALA A 113 -13.82 12.15 -10.03
N LYS A 114 -15.13 12.42 -10.16
CA LYS A 114 -15.86 12.36 -11.45
C LYS A 114 -15.31 13.37 -12.46
N ASN A 115 -15.02 14.59 -12.02
CA ASN A 115 -14.46 15.63 -12.88
C ASN A 115 -13.03 15.31 -13.31
N VAL A 116 -12.20 14.75 -12.41
CA VAL A 116 -10.86 14.25 -12.75
C VAL A 116 -10.97 13.11 -13.76
N ALA A 117 -11.86 12.14 -13.53
CA ALA A 117 -12.09 11.03 -14.47
C ALA A 117 -12.54 11.53 -15.86
N LYS A 118 -13.45 12.50 -15.91
CA LYS A 118 -13.90 13.13 -17.17
C LYS A 118 -12.74 13.81 -17.91
N GLY A 119 -11.98 14.66 -17.21
CA GLY A 119 -10.86 15.39 -17.80
C GLY A 119 -9.74 14.44 -18.27
N LEU A 120 -9.42 13.44 -17.46
CA LEU A 120 -8.43 12.42 -17.81
C LEU A 120 -8.87 11.61 -19.02
N HIS A 121 -10.14 11.24 -19.10
CA HIS A 121 -10.68 10.54 -20.26
C HIS A 121 -10.52 11.35 -21.55
N ALA A 122 -10.91 12.63 -21.52
CA ALA A 122 -10.74 13.52 -22.67
C ALA A 122 -9.27 13.62 -23.10
N TYR A 123 -8.36 13.84 -22.13
CA TYR A 123 -6.92 13.91 -22.40
C TYR A 123 -6.38 12.62 -23.04
N VAL A 124 -6.69 11.45 -22.47
CA VAL A 124 -6.21 10.17 -22.97
C VAL A 124 -6.72 9.90 -24.39
N MET A 125 -8.01 10.16 -24.66
CA MET A 125 -8.58 9.95 -25.98
C MET A 125 -8.03 10.90 -27.05
N GLU A 126 -7.57 12.09 -26.67
CA GLU A 126 -6.99 13.08 -27.58
C GLU A 126 -5.49 12.84 -27.82
N ASN A 127 -4.76 12.32 -26.83
CA ASN A 127 -3.29 12.30 -26.84
C ASN A 127 -2.68 10.90 -26.96
N GLU A 128 -3.45 9.83 -26.75
CA GLU A 128 -2.93 8.47 -26.69
C GLU A 128 -3.68 7.54 -27.66
N SER A 129 -2.95 6.64 -28.32
CA SER A 129 -3.51 5.69 -29.28
C SER A 129 -4.11 4.47 -28.57
N VAL A 130 -5.22 4.68 -27.87
CA VAL A 130 -5.90 3.66 -27.06
C VAL A 130 -7.39 3.55 -27.40
N GLU A 131 -7.96 2.38 -27.14
CA GLU A 131 -9.40 2.13 -27.24
C GLU A 131 -10.03 2.23 -25.85
N PHE A 132 -11.05 3.06 -25.69
CA PHE A 132 -11.83 3.12 -24.45
C PHE A 132 -12.71 1.88 -24.30
N VAL A 133 -12.58 1.18 -23.18
CA VAL A 133 -13.41 0.00 -22.87
C VAL A 133 -14.66 0.44 -22.13
N HIS A 134 -14.48 1.05 -20.95
CA HIS A 134 -15.54 1.63 -20.15
C HIS A 134 -14.94 2.37 -18.94
N ALA A 135 -15.77 3.10 -18.22
CA ALA A 135 -15.46 3.61 -16.89
C ALA A 135 -16.30 2.87 -15.85
N THR A 136 -15.86 2.88 -14.59
CA THR A 136 -16.61 2.24 -13.50
C THR A 136 -16.65 3.15 -12.29
N PHE A 137 -17.81 3.32 -11.67
CA PHE A 137 -17.87 3.76 -10.28
C PHE A 137 -17.44 2.59 -9.38
N SER A 138 -16.43 2.79 -8.52
CA SER A 138 -15.82 1.72 -7.72
C SER A 138 -16.72 1.18 -6.59
N GLY A 139 -17.93 1.72 -6.43
CA GLY A 139 -18.82 1.44 -5.31
C GLY A 139 -18.47 2.23 -4.05
N SER A 140 -17.43 3.08 -4.07
CA SER A 140 -16.97 3.81 -2.90
C SER A 140 -16.54 5.24 -3.22
N LYS A 141 -15.25 5.54 -3.29
CA LYS A 141 -14.69 6.90 -3.27
C LYS A 141 -14.27 7.44 -4.65
N GLY A 142 -14.49 6.68 -5.70
CA GLY A 142 -13.84 6.99 -6.97
C GLY A 142 -14.30 6.19 -8.16
N PHE A 143 -13.50 6.31 -9.20
CA PHE A 143 -13.77 5.78 -10.53
C PHE A 143 -12.53 5.08 -11.09
N HIS A 144 -12.75 4.08 -11.93
CA HIS A 144 -11.70 3.52 -12.78
C HIS A 144 -12.00 3.89 -14.23
N LEU A 145 -10.97 4.29 -14.97
CA LEU A 145 -11.03 4.40 -16.43
C LEU A 145 -10.24 3.24 -17.03
N ILE A 146 -10.84 2.51 -17.97
CA ILE A 146 -10.27 1.28 -18.51
C ILE A 146 -10.13 1.41 -20.03
N TYR A 147 -8.92 1.17 -20.52
CA TYR A 147 -8.57 1.22 -21.94
C TYR A 147 -7.82 -0.03 -22.38
N LYS A 148 -7.70 -0.21 -23.70
CA LYS A 148 -6.87 -1.22 -24.36
C LYS A 148 -5.92 -0.53 -25.33
N ASP A 149 -4.75 -1.13 -25.55
CA ASP A 149 -3.89 -0.67 -26.64
C ASP A 149 -4.54 -0.96 -27.98
N THR A 150 -4.44 0.00 -28.90
CA THR A 150 -4.74 -0.25 -30.31
C THR A 150 -3.59 -1.00 -30.99
N ASP A 151 -2.35 -0.65 -30.65
CA ASP A 151 -1.15 -1.39 -31.07
C ASP A 151 -0.81 -2.52 -30.08
N ARG A 152 -0.83 -3.75 -30.61
CA ARG A 152 -0.58 -4.98 -29.86
C ARG A 152 0.79 -5.59 -30.13
N ALA A 153 1.68 -4.93 -30.89
CA ALA A 153 2.98 -5.48 -31.30
C ALA A 153 3.81 -6.00 -30.10
N LYS A 154 3.84 -5.25 -28.99
CA LYS A 154 4.52 -5.64 -27.75
C LYS A 154 4.07 -6.99 -27.18
N PHE A 155 2.80 -7.37 -27.34
CA PHE A 155 2.31 -8.66 -26.85
C PHE A 155 2.78 -9.84 -27.72
N GLY A 156 3.40 -9.57 -28.87
CA GLY A 156 4.05 -10.54 -29.75
C GLY A 156 5.51 -10.85 -29.39
N ILE A 157 6.13 -10.13 -28.45
CA ILE A 157 7.53 -10.35 -28.02
C ILE A 157 7.68 -11.82 -27.56
N PRO A 158 8.56 -12.64 -28.17
CA PRO A 158 8.64 -14.07 -27.87
C PRO A 158 9.00 -14.39 -26.42
N ASP A 159 9.97 -13.66 -25.85
CA ASP A 159 10.38 -13.85 -24.45
C ASP A 159 9.31 -13.29 -23.48
N PRO A 160 8.71 -14.12 -22.62
CA PRO A 160 7.62 -13.69 -21.74
C PRO A 160 8.02 -12.61 -20.72
N LYS A 161 9.28 -12.62 -20.27
CA LYS A 161 9.78 -11.68 -19.27
C LYS A 161 10.04 -10.31 -19.90
N GLU A 162 10.74 -10.30 -21.04
CA GLU A 162 10.95 -9.09 -21.85
C GLU A 162 9.61 -8.48 -22.26
N ARG A 163 8.63 -9.30 -22.62
CA ARG A 163 7.26 -8.87 -22.92
C ARG A 163 6.61 -8.15 -21.74
N GLU A 164 6.61 -8.77 -20.56
CA GLU A 164 6.01 -8.17 -19.35
C GLU A 164 6.74 -6.88 -18.96
N GLU A 165 8.08 -6.84 -19.03
CA GLU A 165 8.88 -5.65 -18.74
C GLU A 165 8.63 -4.50 -19.73
N THR A 166 8.52 -4.80 -21.02
CA THR A 166 8.20 -3.81 -22.07
C THR A 166 6.84 -3.18 -21.81
N VAL A 167 5.80 -4.00 -21.53
CA VAL A 167 4.47 -3.51 -21.17
C VAL A 167 4.56 -2.61 -19.94
N ARG A 168 5.27 -3.00 -18.89
CA ARG A 168 5.41 -2.19 -17.66
C ARG A 168 6.07 -0.84 -17.92
N ASN A 169 7.10 -0.81 -18.76
CA ASN A 169 7.81 0.43 -19.09
C ASN A 169 6.91 1.40 -19.87
N GLU A 170 6.20 0.93 -20.89
CA GLU A 170 5.24 1.76 -21.62
C GLU A 170 4.14 2.32 -20.71
N ARG A 171 3.64 1.52 -19.76
CA ARG A 171 2.64 1.99 -18.78
C ARG A 171 3.21 3.06 -17.83
N ARG A 172 4.48 2.96 -17.42
CA ARG A 172 5.14 4.00 -16.61
C ARG A 172 5.29 5.30 -17.39
N GLU A 173 5.63 5.23 -18.66
CA GLU A 173 5.74 6.41 -19.53
C GLU A 173 4.38 7.09 -19.72
N LEU A 174 3.34 6.30 -20.02
CA LEU A 174 1.96 6.80 -20.10
C LEU A 174 1.52 7.46 -18.80
N LEU A 175 1.74 6.79 -17.66
CA LEU A 175 1.43 7.36 -16.34
C LEU A 175 2.21 8.65 -16.10
N SER A 176 3.48 8.73 -16.47
CA SER A 176 4.29 9.95 -16.34
C SER A 176 3.70 11.12 -17.14
N ARG A 177 3.21 10.87 -18.36
CA ARG A 177 2.54 11.91 -19.16
C ARG A 177 1.25 12.39 -18.50
N VAL A 178 0.43 11.46 -18.00
CA VAL A 178 -0.80 11.76 -17.27
C VAL A 178 -0.54 12.60 -16.01
N LEU A 179 0.44 12.22 -15.19
CA LEU A 179 0.80 12.95 -13.97
C LEU A 179 1.36 14.35 -14.28
N LYS A 180 2.16 14.49 -15.36
CA LYS A 180 2.68 15.80 -15.80
C LYS A 180 1.58 16.78 -16.21
N GLN A 181 0.42 16.29 -16.66
CA GLN A 181 -0.76 17.11 -16.92
C GLN A 181 -1.55 17.48 -15.65
N GLY A 182 -1.13 17.00 -14.47
CA GLY A 182 -1.74 17.34 -13.20
C GLY A 182 -2.96 16.48 -12.84
N PHE A 183 -3.20 15.36 -13.52
CA PHE A 183 -4.25 14.44 -13.13
C PHE A 183 -3.85 13.63 -11.88
N GLU A 184 -4.67 13.71 -10.83
CA GLU A 184 -4.51 12.93 -9.61
C GLU A 184 -5.03 11.48 -9.82
N VAL A 185 -4.11 10.52 -9.98
CA VAL A 185 -4.39 9.07 -10.13
C VAL A 185 -3.51 8.25 -9.19
N ASP A 186 -3.91 7.03 -8.79
CA ASP A 186 -3.02 6.15 -8.02
C ASP A 186 -1.90 5.58 -8.92
N GLU A 187 -0.67 6.01 -8.63
CA GLU A 187 0.52 5.68 -9.41
C GLU A 187 0.89 4.19 -9.39
N ARG A 188 0.39 3.42 -8.40
CA ARG A 188 0.74 2.02 -8.21
C ARG A 188 -0.05 1.06 -9.11
N ILE A 189 -1.08 1.56 -9.79
CA ILE A 189 -2.07 0.73 -10.50
C ILE A 189 -1.61 0.49 -11.93
N THR A 190 -1.36 1.58 -12.66
CA THR A 190 -1.28 1.60 -14.13
C THR A 190 -0.18 0.69 -14.68
N ALA A 191 0.96 0.62 -14.00
CA ALA A 191 2.13 -0.16 -14.42
C ALA A 191 2.22 -1.55 -13.76
N ASP A 192 1.30 -1.90 -12.85
CA ASP A 192 1.29 -3.18 -12.18
C ASP A 192 0.52 -4.22 -13.01
N THR A 193 1.26 -5.09 -13.69
CA THR A 193 0.73 -6.19 -14.50
C THR A 193 0.03 -7.26 -13.67
N ARG A 194 0.21 -7.29 -12.35
CA ARG A 194 -0.48 -8.22 -11.44
C ARG A 194 -1.65 -7.56 -10.72
N ARG A 195 -2.00 -6.33 -11.09
CA ARG A 195 -3.06 -5.57 -10.42
C ARG A 195 -4.43 -6.23 -10.61
N ILE A 196 -5.24 -6.15 -9.57
CA ILE A 196 -6.66 -6.50 -9.61
C ILE A 196 -7.50 -5.25 -9.39
N ILE A 197 -8.63 -5.18 -10.08
CA ILE A 197 -9.63 -4.12 -9.96
C ILE A 197 -10.96 -4.72 -9.56
N ARG A 198 -11.81 -3.91 -8.92
CA ARG A 198 -13.13 -4.38 -8.49
C ARG A 198 -13.97 -4.74 -9.70
N LEU A 199 -14.55 -5.95 -9.67
CA LEU A 199 -15.32 -6.47 -10.79
C LEU A 199 -16.65 -5.69 -10.93
N PRO A 200 -16.94 -5.07 -12.10
CA PRO A 200 -18.24 -4.47 -12.35
C PRO A 200 -19.37 -5.47 -12.13
N GLY A 201 -20.48 -5.02 -11.53
CA GLY A 201 -21.59 -5.86 -11.09
C GLY A 201 -21.48 -6.38 -9.65
N SER A 202 -20.29 -6.33 -9.03
CA SER A 202 -20.08 -6.74 -7.63
C SER A 202 -20.49 -5.67 -6.62
N ILE A 203 -20.80 -6.05 -5.38
CA ILE A 203 -21.05 -5.09 -4.29
C ILE A 203 -19.74 -4.72 -3.58
N HIS A 204 -19.61 -3.45 -3.21
CA HIS A 204 -18.54 -2.99 -2.34
C HIS A 204 -18.92 -3.24 -0.87
N GLY A 205 -18.19 -4.16 -0.21
CA GLY A 205 -18.58 -4.72 1.09
C GLY A 205 -18.73 -3.71 2.23
N LYS A 206 -18.05 -2.56 2.18
CA LYS A 206 -18.13 -1.52 3.23
C LYS A 206 -19.20 -0.45 3.00
N THR A 207 -19.67 -0.27 1.75
CA THR A 207 -20.57 0.84 1.39
C THR A 207 -21.93 0.33 0.93
N GLY A 208 -22.00 -0.90 0.44
CA GLY A 208 -23.24 -1.51 -0.05
C GLY A 208 -23.63 -1.09 -1.46
N PHE A 209 -22.84 -0.23 -2.13
CA PHE A 209 -23.06 0.15 -3.53
C PHE A 209 -22.43 -0.87 -4.47
N GLN A 210 -23.06 -1.06 -5.63
CA GLN A 210 -22.50 -1.86 -6.70
C GLN A 210 -21.38 -1.11 -7.42
N CYS A 211 -20.29 -1.81 -7.70
CA CYS A 211 -19.30 -1.40 -8.70
C CYS A 211 -20.01 -1.37 -10.05
N THR A 212 -20.25 -0.19 -10.61
CA THR A 212 -21.17 -0.03 -11.75
C THR A 212 -20.42 0.55 -12.93
N SER A 213 -20.50 -0.12 -14.07
CA SER A 213 -19.99 0.44 -15.32
C SER A 213 -20.79 1.68 -15.71
N ILE A 214 -20.09 2.74 -16.07
CA ILE A 214 -20.66 4.00 -16.51
C ILE A 214 -20.06 4.36 -17.86
N ASP A 215 -20.84 5.00 -18.71
CA ASP A 215 -20.39 5.50 -20.01
C ASP A 215 -19.98 6.98 -19.94
N THR A 216 -19.54 7.53 -21.07
CA THR A 216 -19.11 8.92 -21.19
C THR A 216 -20.24 9.91 -20.91
N ASN A 217 -21.50 9.59 -21.21
CA ASN A 217 -22.64 10.45 -20.94
C ASN A 217 -22.92 10.59 -19.44
N HIS A 218 -22.57 9.57 -18.64
CA HIS A 218 -22.70 9.63 -17.19
C HIS A 218 -21.73 10.62 -16.54
N PHE A 219 -20.61 10.97 -17.20
CA PHE A 219 -19.71 12.00 -16.68
C PHE A 219 -20.35 13.39 -16.68
N ASP A 220 -21.20 13.67 -17.67
CA ASP A 220 -21.96 14.92 -17.77
C ASP A 220 -23.20 14.94 -16.89
N MET A 221 -23.65 13.78 -16.41
CA MET A 221 -24.79 13.67 -15.53
C MET A 221 -24.46 14.24 -14.14
N PRO A 222 -25.38 15.00 -13.50
CA PRO A 222 -25.23 15.38 -12.10
C PRO A 222 -25.00 14.15 -11.21
N LEU A 223 -24.00 14.19 -10.32
CA LEU A 223 -23.60 13.02 -9.51
C LEU A 223 -24.77 12.43 -8.73
N LYS A 224 -25.70 13.25 -8.24
CA LYS A 224 -26.87 12.77 -7.51
C LYS A 224 -27.74 11.84 -8.38
N LYS A 225 -27.99 12.21 -9.65
CA LYS A 225 -28.75 11.38 -10.58
C LYS A 225 -28.00 10.10 -10.92
N LEU A 226 -26.68 10.18 -11.08
CA LEU A 226 -25.83 9.00 -11.28
C LEU A 226 -25.95 8.02 -10.09
N LEU A 227 -25.84 8.51 -8.85
CA LEU A 227 -25.94 7.70 -7.63
C LEU A 227 -27.35 7.13 -7.39
N GLU A 228 -28.39 7.74 -7.95
CA GLU A 228 -29.77 7.21 -7.93
C GLU A 228 -29.92 6.00 -8.87
N GLN A 229 -29.15 5.94 -9.94
CA GLN A 229 -29.15 4.83 -10.91
C GLN A 229 -28.25 3.66 -10.50
N ILE A 230 -27.27 3.90 -9.62
CA ILE A 230 -26.35 2.85 -9.15
C ILE A 230 -27.08 1.87 -8.23
N PRO A 231 -27.11 0.56 -8.57
CA PRO A 231 -27.68 -0.46 -7.69
C PRO A 231 -26.94 -0.54 -6.35
N LYS A 232 -27.68 -0.83 -5.29
CA LYS A 232 -27.16 -0.90 -3.92
C LYS A 232 -28.07 -1.75 -3.05
N ILE A 233 -27.53 -2.28 -1.96
CA ILE A 233 -28.34 -2.97 -0.96
C ILE A 233 -29.21 -1.97 -0.19
N ASN A 234 -30.30 -2.43 0.41
CA ASN A 234 -31.31 -1.56 1.06
C ASN A 234 -30.70 -0.67 2.15
N HIS A 235 -29.71 -1.17 2.88
CA HIS A 235 -29.06 -0.46 3.99
C HIS A 235 -27.72 0.16 3.60
N ALA A 236 -27.47 0.40 2.31
CA ALA A 236 -26.23 1.01 1.84
C ALA A 236 -25.93 2.35 2.54
N VAL A 237 -24.64 2.65 2.67
CA VAL A 237 -24.14 3.82 3.40
C VAL A 237 -24.72 5.11 2.80
N ILE A 238 -25.23 5.98 3.66
CA ILE A 238 -25.66 7.31 3.25
C ILE A 238 -24.40 8.18 3.02
N ILE A 239 -24.14 8.54 1.78
CA ILE A 239 -22.98 9.37 1.41
C ILE A 239 -23.17 10.79 1.95
N PRO A 240 -22.25 11.32 2.77
CA PRO A 240 -22.38 12.66 3.32
C PRO A 240 -22.12 13.74 2.26
N LYS A 241 -22.79 14.90 2.34
CA LYS A 241 -22.64 16.00 1.37
C LYS A 241 -21.19 16.52 1.27
N LYS A 242 -20.59 16.81 2.43
CA LYS A 242 -19.18 17.15 2.57
C LYS A 242 -18.54 16.08 3.42
N ALA A 243 -17.26 15.80 3.16
CA ALA A 243 -16.45 15.08 4.12
C ALA A 243 -16.62 15.75 5.49
N LYS A 244 -16.95 14.99 6.53
CA LYS A 244 -16.94 15.55 7.88
C LYS A 244 -15.53 16.13 8.08
N ALA A 245 -15.43 17.39 8.48
CA ALA A 245 -14.17 17.93 8.96
C ALA A 245 -13.75 17.01 10.09
N ILE A 246 -12.63 16.31 9.90
CA ILE A 246 -12.02 15.57 10.98
C ILE A 246 -11.43 16.64 11.90
N VAL A 247 -12.23 17.16 12.83
CA VAL A 247 -11.67 17.48 14.15
C VAL A 247 -11.08 16.15 14.58
N LYS A 248 -9.76 16.07 14.78
CA LYS A 248 -9.07 14.84 15.18
C LYS A 248 -9.53 14.41 16.58
N ALA A 249 -10.74 13.87 16.65
CA ALA A 249 -11.13 12.92 17.65
C ALA A 249 -10.55 11.58 17.20
N LEU A 250 -9.82 10.92 18.09
CA LEU A 250 -9.19 9.61 17.92
C LEU A 250 -10.23 8.56 17.52
N VAL A 251 -10.50 8.45 16.23
CA VAL A 251 -11.22 7.30 15.67
C VAL A 251 -10.18 6.22 15.48
N LYS A 252 -10.29 5.17 16.30
CA LYS A 252 -9.67 3.86 16.07
C LYS A 252 -9.88 3.49 14.60
N GLU A 253 -8.84 3.58 13.79
CA GLU A 253 -8.85 2.93 12.49
C GLU A 253 -8.95 1.43 12.73
N LYS A 254 -9.99 0.83 12.13
CA LYS A 254 -10.16 -0.61 12.08
C LYS A 254 -8.88 -1.17 11.44
N ARG A 255 -8.10 -1.88 12.27
CA ARG A 255 -6.99 -2.76 11.87
C ARG A 255 -7.22 -3.23 10.44
N GLU A 256 -6.34 -2.84 9.53
CA GLU A 256 -6.11 -3.70 8.37
C GLU A 256 -5.81 -5.07 8.95
N THR A 257 -6.63 -6.06 8.57
CA THR A 257 -6.41 -7.44 8.92
C THR A 257 -4.97 -7.76 8.56
N VAL A 258 -4.15 -7.97 9.59
CA VAL A 258 -2.85 -8.65 9.50
C VAL A 258 -3.06 -9.79 8.53
N VAL A 259 -2.42 -9.70 7.36
CA VAL A 259 -2.30 -10.87 6.51
C VAL A 259 -1.52 -11.85 7.37
N GLU A 260 -2.14 -12.98 7.74
CA GLU A 260 -1.40 -14.12 8.28
C GLU A 260 -0.51 -14.59 7.12
N TYR A 261 0.68 -14.03 7.06
CA TYR A 261 1.81 -14.64 6.40
C TYR A 261 2.24 -15.82 7.29
N GLU A 262 2.65 -16.93 6.71
CA GLU A 262 3.25 -18.00 7.53
C GLU A 262 4.58 -17.49 8.11
N HIS A 263 5.25 -16.57 7.40
CA HIS A 263 6.44 -15.90 7.89
C HIS A 263 6.52 -14.43 7.44
N SER A 264 7.11 -13.59 8.29
CA SER A 264 7.45 -12.21 7.99
C SER A 264 8.96 -12.02 8.07
N TYR A 265 9.52 -11.41 7.03
CA TYR A 265 10.95 -11.15 6.90
C TYR A 265 11.24 -9.69 7.17
N ILE A 266 12.14 -9.43 8.11
CA ILE A 266 12.54 -8.07 8.49
C ILE A 266 14.05 -7.98 8.60
N MET A 267 14.61 -6.82 8.27
CA MET A 267 15.97 -6.47 8.62
C MET A 267 15.97 -5.71 9.93
N GLU A 268 16.79 -6.17 10.86
CA GLU A 268 17.00 -5.52 12.14
C GLU A 268 18.45 -5.10 12.28
N VAL A 269 18.68 -3.98 12.95
CA VAL A 269 20.02 -3.53 13.36
C VAL A 269 20.13 -3.62 14.88
N SER A 270 21.31 -4.00 15.37
CA SER A 270 21.63 -3.91 16.78
C SER A 270 21.83 -2.45 17.17
N ASN A 271 21.35 -2.05 18.35
CA ASN A 271 21.64 -0.73 18.89
C ASN A 271 23.07 -0.61 19.47
N HIS A 272 23.78 -1.72 19.63
CA HIS A 272 25.13 -1.75 20.20
C HIS A 272 26.17 -1.15 19.24
N LEU A 273 27.19 -0.47 19.78
CA LEU A 273 28.32 0.05 19.02
C LEU A 273 29.42 -1.02 18.90
N PRO A 274 29.64 -1.64 17.72
CA PRO A 274 30.63 -2.70 17.59
C PRO A 274 32.04 -2.20 17.93
N GLY A 275 32.78 -2.97 18.75
CA GLY A 275 34.12 -2.59 19.20
C GLY A 275 34.13 -1.69 20.43
N THR A 276 33.03 -1.63 21.18
CA THR A 276 32.96 -0.99 22.50
C THR A 276 32.32 -1.95 23.50
N GLU A 277 32.56 -1.77 24.80
CA GLU A 277 31.97 -2.66 25.82
C GLU A 277 30.57 -2.19 26.27
N ASP A 278 30.38 -0.89 26.50
CA ASP A 278 29.16 -0.34 27.14
C ASP A 278 28.50 0.80 26.34
N ARG A 279 28.73 0.88 25.03
CA ARG A 279 28.13 1.95 24.21
C ARG A 279 27.00 1.45 23.33
N SER A 280 25.96 2.27 23.23
CA SER A 280 24.75 2.03 22.45
C SER A 280 24.30 3.32 21.77
N ALA A 281 23.73 3.18 20.57
CA ALA A 281 22.93 4.22 19.95
C ALA A 281 21.48 4.11 20.44
N LEU A 282 20.73 5.20 20.37
CA LEU A 282 19.32 5.22 20.74
C LEU A 282 18.49 5.04 19.46
N LEU A 283 17.93 3.85 19.30
CA LEU A 283 17.06 3.51 18.17
C LEU A 283 15.78 2.89 18.70
N PHE A 284 14.63 3.36 18.24
CA PHE A 284 13.37 2.72 18.57
C PHE A 284 12.28 3.11 17.59
N TRP A 285 11.29 2.24 17.46
CA TRP A 285 10.00 2.63 16.95
C TRP A 285 9.20 3.28 18.08
N THR A 286 8.62 4.45 17.83
CA THR A 286 7.72 5.10 18.79
C THR A 286 6.57 4.14 19.16
N PRO A 287 5.91 4.31 20.32
CA PRO A 287 4.70 3.54 20.62
C PRO A 287 3.62 3.81 19.57
N TYR A 288 2.80 2.81 19.23
CA TYR A 288 1.67 2.98 18.30
C TYR A 288 0.73 4.12 18.70
N SER A 289 0.58 4.37 20.01
CA SER A 289 -0.24 5.44 20.55
C SER A 289 0.28 6.86 20.23
N TRP A 290 1.53 7.01 19.80
CA TRP A 290 2.11 8.30 19.44
C TRP A 290 1.80 8.68 17.98
N GLY A 291 1.57 7.69 17.11
CA GLY A 291 1.33 7.92 15.68
C GLY A 291 2.50 8.62 14.97
N THR A 292 2.18 9.37 13.92
CA THR A 292 3.14 10.08 13.04
C THR A 292 2.86 11.58 12.92
N GLY A 293 2.01 12.13 13.79
CA GLY A 293 1.59 13.54 13.75
C GLY A 293 2.47 14.50 14.56
N ALA A 294 2.11 15.78 14.56
CA ALA A 294 2.87 16.87 15.22
C ALA A 294 3.22 16.59 16.70
N GLU A 295 2.31 16.02 17.48
CA GLU A 295 2.56 15.69 18.89
C GLU A 295 3.69 14.65 19.06
N CYS A 296 3.81 13.70 18.13
CA CYS A 296 4.94 12.75 18.13
C CYS A 296 6.26 13.49 17.88
N PHE A 297 6.28 14.46 16.96
CA PHE A 297 7.46 15.25 16.66
C PHE A 297 7.83 16.16 17.84
N GLU A 298 6.86 16.79 18.47
CA GLU A 298 7.08 17.58 19.70
C GLU A 298 7.70 16.71 20.80
N ARG A 299 7.17 15.51 21.05
CA ARG A 299 7.76 14.58 22.03
C ARG A 299 9.20 14.18 21.68
N LEU A 300 9.49 13.94 20.41
CA LEU A 300 10.85 13.59 19.94
C LEU A 300 11.80 14.80 20.01
N ASN A 301 11.33 16.01 19.72
CA ASN A 301 12.08 17.26 19.94
C ASN A 301 12.39 17.44 21.43
N THR A 302 11.38 17.31 22.29
CA THR A 302 11.56 17.38 23.75
C THR A 302 12.54 16.33 24.24
N LEU A 303 12.51 15.11 23.69
CA LEU A 303 13.50 14.08 24.02
C LEU A 303 14.93 14.51 23.67
N ILE A 304 15.15 15.03 22.46
CA ILE A 304 16.47 15.52 22.04
C ILE A 304 16.96 16.64 22.97
N GLU A 305 16.09 17.58 23.33
CA GLU A 305 16.41 18.72 24.20
C GLU A 305 16.69 18.29 25.64
N VAL A 306 15.78 17.53 26.26
CA VAL A 306 15.85 17.12 27.67
C VAL A 306 17.04 16.19 27.91
N GLU A 307 17.32 15.27 26.98
CA GLU A 307 18.44 14.34 27.11
C GLU A 307 19.75 14.90 26.54
N ASN A 308 19.72 16.15 26.03
CA ASN A 308 20.82 16.85 25.39
C ASN A 308 21.54 15.97 24.34
N LEU A 309 20.75 15.37 23.47
CA LEU A 309 21.22 14.55 22.35
C LEU A 309 21.63 15.45 21.19
N GLY A 310 22.54 14.99 20.35
CA GLY A 310 22.96 15.72 19.15
C GLY A 310 21.85 15.87 18.13
N TYR A 311 21.46 14.77 17.49
CA TYR A 311 20.36 14.78 16.55
C TYR A 311 19.70 13.41 16.43
N GLY A 312 18.49 13.39 15.89
CA GLY A 312 17.74 12.18 15.56
C GLY A 312 17.24 12.21 14.12
N ALA A 313 17.54 11.16 13.37
CA ALA A 313 16.94 10.93 12.06
C ALA A 313 15.60 10.21 12.21
N LEU A 314 14.58 10.70 11.50
CA LEU A 314 13.22 10.19 11.58
C LEU A 314 12.82 9.49 10.28
N PHE A 315 12.29 8.28 10.42
CA PHE A 315 11.69 7.53 9.32
C PHE A 315 10.26 7.12 9.71
N SER A 316 9.32 7.13 8.77
CA SER A 316 7.93 6.75 9.00
C SER A 316 7.54 5.55 8.14
N ASP A 317 6.87 4.57 8.74
CA ASP A 317 6.22 3.48 8.00
C ASP A 317 4.74 3.76 7.69
N GLY A 318 4.26 4.96 8.01
CA GLY A 318 2.86 5.37 7.91
C GLY A 318 2.10 5.26 9.24
N GLU A 319 2.53 4.38 10.16
CA GLU A 319 1.86 4.16 11.45
C GLU A 319 2.66 4.72 12.63
N ARG A 320 3.99 4.63 12.57
CA ARG A 320 4.90 5.02 13.65
C ARG A 320 6.17 5.65 13.09
N ILE A 321 6.94 6.26 13.98
CA ILE A 321 8.25 6.84 13.65
C ILE A 321 9.35 5.92 14.17
N LEU A 322 10.26 5.52 13.29
CA LEU A 322 11.57 5.01 13.65
C LEU A 322 12.47 6.21 13.91
N PHE A 323 12.89 6.34 15.16
CA PHE A 323 13.84 7.32 15.62
C PHE A 323 15.24 6.69 15.67
N ILE A 324 16.23 7.33 15.05
CA ILE A 324 17.63 6.89 15.06
C ILE A 324 18.51 8.06 15.50
N CYS A 325 19.01 8.02 16.72
CA CYS A 325 20.06 8.91 17.21
C CYS A 325 21.40 8.15 17.18
N PRO A 326 22.33 8.50 16.27
CA PRO A 326 23.58 7.78 16.07
C PRO A 326 24.66 8.14 17.10
N GLU A 327 24.30 8.79 18.21
CA GLU A 327 25.21 9.14 19.29
C GLU A 327 25.70 7.91 20.07
N SER A 328 26.95 7.95 20.55
CA SER A 328 27.58 6.95 21.40
C SER A 328 27.20 7.15 22.87
N ILE A 329 26.03 6.67 23.25
CA ILE A 329 25.45 6.82 24.59
C ILE A 329 25.86 5.63 25.47
N THR A 330 26.05 5.84 26.78
CA THR A 330 26.26 4.71 27.70
C THR A 330 25.01 3.85 27.78
N ARG A 331 25.17 2.54 27.89
CA ARG A 331 24.03 1.61 27.96
C ARG A 331 23.08 1.97 29.11
N ALA A 332 23.61 2.36 30.27
CA ALA A 332 22.82 2.81 31.41
C ALA A 332 21.94 4.05 31.12
N LYS A 333 22.46 5.03 30.35
CA LYS A 333 21.68 6.21 29.93
C LYS A 333 20.60 5.81 28.93
N VAL A 334 20.90 4.93 27.96
CA VAL A 334 19.88 4.43 27.01
C VAL A 334 18.76 3.66 27.74
N VAL A 335 19.11 2.84 28.73
CA VAL A 335 18.14 2.15 29.61
C VAL A 335 17.21 3.15 30.30
N LYS A 336 17.78 4.19 30.92
CA LYS A 336 17.01 5.25 31.59
C LYS A 336 16.04 5.93 30.62
N ILE A 337 16.54 6.39 29.47
CA ILE A 337 15.74 7.06 28.44
C ILE A 337 14.58 6.17 27.99
N LEU A 338 14.84 4.89 27.70
CA LEU A 338 13.80 3.96 27.26
C LEU A 338 12.73 3.73 28.34
N SER A 339 13.13 3.62 29.62
CA SER A 339 12.16 3.52 30.72
C SER A 339 11.33 4.79 30.89
N ASP A 340 11.94 5.98 30.79
CA ASP A 340 11.24 7.27 30.88
C ASP A 340 10.24 7.45 29.71
N LEU A 341 10.54 6.87 28.55
CA LEU A 341 9.64 6.81 27.38
C LEU A 341 8.55 5.72 27.48
N GLY A 342 8.53 4.92 28.54
CA GLY A 342 7.61 3.81 28.74
C GLY A 342 7.89 2.57 27.87
N MET A 343 9.12 2.43 27.37
CA MET A 343 9.56 1.31 26.53
C MET A 343 10.19 0.17 27.34
N GLU A 344 9.45 -0.33 28.35
CA GLU A 344 9.99 -1.26 29.35
C GLU A 344 10.58 -2.54 28.75
N LYS A 345 9.97 -3.08 27.69
CA LYS A 345 10.51 -4.29 27.02
C LYS A 345 11.88 -4.03 26.40
N LEU A 346 12.11 -2.88 25.77
CA LEU A 346 13.40 -2.53 25.17
C LEU A 346 14.44 -2.22 26.25
N SER A 347 14.04 -1.46 27.28
CA SER A 347 14.86 -1.16 28.47
C SER A 347 15.36 -2.45 29.13
N GLU A 348 14.46 -3.40 29.38
CA GLU A 348 14.80 -4.66 30.05
C GLU A 348 15.63 -5.60 29.17
N ASN A 349 15.36 -5.66 27.85
CA ASN A 349 16.23 -6.40 26.93
C ASN A 349 17.65 -5.83 26.91
N LEU A 350 17.80 -4.49 26.93
CA LEU A 350 19.12 -3.85 26.95
C LEU A 350 19.89 -4.18 28.23
N LYS A 351 19.22 -4.17 29.39
CA LYS A 351 19.83 -4.54 30.68
C LYS A 351 20.32 -5.99 30.69
N GLN A 352 19.50 -6.92 30.19
CA GLN A 352 19.75 -8.36 30.30
C GLN A 352 20.67 -8.91 29.20
N ARG A 353 20.55 -8.38 27.98
CA ARG A 353 21.20 -8.93 26.77
C ARG A 353 22.24 -8.01 26.17
N GLU A 354 22.52 -6.89 26.83
CA GLU A 354 23.52 -5.88 26.46
C GLU A 354 23.24 -5.10 25.17
N HIS A 355 22.29 -5.57 24.36
CA HIS A 355 21.80 -4.94 23.16
C HIS A 355 20.34 -5.36 22.90
N TYR A 356 19.70 -4.64 21.99
CA TYR A 356 18.45 -5.08 21.36
C TYR A 356 18.51 -4.83 19.86
N TRP A 357 17.58 -5.46 19.16
CA TRP A 357 17.45 -5.39 17.72
C TRP A 357 16.24 -4.52 17.35
N VAL A 358 16.42 -3.62 16.39
CA VAL A 358 15.38 -2.71 15.90
C VAL A 358 15.18 -2.92 14.42
N ARG A 359 13.93 -3.11 13.99
CA ARG A 359 13.56 -3.17 12.57
C ARG A 359 13.95 -1.86 11.86
N ILE A 360 14.68 -1.96 10.77
CA ILE A 360 15.06 -0.82 9.91
C ILE A 360 14.50 -0.90 8.49
N SER A 361 13.91 -2.05 8.12
CA SER A 361 13.25 -2.25 6.83
C SER A 361 11.73 -2.16 6.95
N GLY A 362 11.04 -2.30 5.82
CA GLY A 362 9.64 -2.72 5.82
C GLY A 362 9.47 -4.13 6.39
N ILE A 363 8.26 -4.64 6.32
CA ILE A 363 7.94 -6.05 6.56
C ILE A 363 7.79 -6.70 5.21
N MET A 364 8.74 -7.55 4.84
CA MET A 364 8.64 -8.33 3.63
C MET A 364 7.81 -9.57 3.92
N ASP A 365 6.78 -9.77 3.13
CA ASP A 365 5.96 -10.97 3.20
C ASP A 365 6.63 -12.17 2.49
N ASP A 366 5.99 -13.33 2.60
CA ASP A 366 6.34 -14.55 1.87
C ASP A 366 6.34 -14.37 0.33
N ASP A 367 5.71 -13.32 -0.19
CA ASP A 367 5.69 -12.95 -1.61
C ASP A 367 6.85 -12.03 -1.99
N GLY A 368 7.67 -11.61 -1.02
CA GLY A 368 8.77 -10.70 -1.24
C GLY A 368 8.35 -9.25 -1.48
N ILE A 369 7.12 -8.91 -1.16
CA ILE A 369 6.61 -7.55 -1.22
C ILE A 369 6.92 -6.90 0.11
N TRP A 370 7.66 -5.80 0.05
CA TRP A 370 7.92 -4.98 1.21
C TRP A 370 6.70 -4.10 1.49
N HIS A 371 6.14 -4.27 2.68
CA HIS A 371 5.09 -3.43 3.22
C HIS A 371 5.67 -2.50 4.26
N ASN A 372 5.04 -1.36 4.48
CA ASN A 372 5.38 -0.45 5.58
C ASN A 372 6.88 -0.09 5.60
N GLU A 373 7.46 0.14 4.41
CA GLU A 373 8.86 0.56 4.29
C GLU A 373 9.07 1.91 4.99
N PRO A 374 10.02 2.01 5.94
CA PRO A 374 10.32 3.26 6.61
C PRO A 374 10.88 4.28 5.61
N LYS A 375 10.15 5.36 5.37
CA LYS A 375 10.59 6.47 4.52
C LYS A 375 11.18 7.58 5.36
N PHE A 376 12.31 8.13 4.94
CA PHE A 376 12.91 9.29 5.60
C PHE A 376 11.93 10.47 5.61
N ILE A 377 11.81 11.12 6.77
CA ILE A 377 10.93 12.28 6.97
C ILE A 377 11.73 13.54 7.23
N SER A 378 12.57 13.54 8.26
CA SER A 378 13.35 14.71 8.66
C SER A 378 14.48 14.33 9.61
N ILE A 379 15.35 15.30 9.88
CA ILE A 379 16.31 15.27 11.00
C ILE A 379 15.86 16.31 12.00
N ILE A 380 15.86 15.95 13.29
CA ILE A 380 15.75 16.87 14.40
C ILE A 380 17.16 17.05 14.95
N ASP A 381 17.64 18.28 14.99
CA ASP A 381 19.00 18.62 15.41
C ASP A 381 18.98 19.58 16.61
N ASN A 382 19.95 19.40 17.51
CA ASN A 382 20.26 20.28 18.61
C ASN A 382 21.67 20.83 18.40
N ASN A 383 21.73 22.01 17.79
CA ASN A 383 22.95 22.74 17.38
C ASN A 383 24.01 22.97 18.48
N ASN A 384 23.75 22.58 19.72
CA ASN A 384 24.60 22.81 20.89
C ASN A 384 25.31 21.56 21.42
N SER A 385 25.13 20.38 20.82
CA SER A 385 25.76 19.14 21.33
C SER A 385 27.17 18.91 20.73
N LYS A 386 28.16 18.68 21.62
CA LYS A 386 29.49 18.12 21.26
C LYS A 386 29.51 16.63 21.54
N SER A 387 28.67 15.89 20.82
CA SER A 387 28.48 14.46 21.00
C SER A 387 29.56 13.61 20.33
N ILE A 388 29.76 12.40 20.84
CA ILE A 388 30.58 11.37 20.19
C ILE A 388 29.63 10.51 19.36
N TYR A 389 29.89 10.29 18.08
CA TYR A 389 28.98 9.55 17.20
C TYR A 389 29.47 8.14 16.89
N SER A 390 28.53 7.23 16.67
CA SER A 390 28.78 5.85 16.26
C SER A 390 29.11 5.76 14.78
N ARG A 391 30.29 5.23 14.41
CA ARG A 391 30.62 4.99 13.00
C ARG A 391 29.62 4.04 12.32
N ALA A 392 29.22 2.98 13.03
CA ALA A 392 28.24 2.00 12.57
C ALA A 392 26.88 2.63 12.25
N HIS A 393 26.36 3.48 13.14
CA HIS A 393 25.02 4.04 12.96
C HIS A 393 25.00 5.26 12.02
N LEU A 394 26.11 6.00 11.88
CA LEU A 394 26.26 6.95 10.78
C LEU A 394 26.26 6.23 9.42
N THR A 395 27.02 5.14 9.31
CA THR A 395 27.02 4.29 8.10
C THR A 395 25.64 3.70 7.82
N LEU A 396 24.90 3.30 8.85
CA LEU A 396 23.50 2.87 8.72
C LEU A 396 22.64 3.97 8.11
N LEU A 397 22.72 5.20 8.60
CA LEU A 397 21.93 6.32 8.06
C LEU A 397 22.28 6.60 6.59
N THR A 398 23.55 6.48 6.20
CA THR A 398 23.97 6.51 4.79
C THR A 398 23.35 5.39 3.97
N LYS A 399 23.36 4.14 4.48
CA LYS A 399 22.70 2.99 3.83
C LYS A 399 21.18 3.15 3.72
N LEU A 400 20.56 3.90 4.64
CA LEU A 400 19.14 4.25 4.62
C LEU A 400 18.81 5.49 3.76
N GLY A 401 19.79 6.02 3.02
CA GLY A 401 19.58 7.08 2.04
C GLY A 401 19.77 8.51 2.54
N ILE A 402 20.29 8.71 3.76
CA ILE A 402 20.67 10.04 4.25
C ILE A 402 22.12 10.33 3.86
N PRO A 403 22.44 11.40 3.10
CA PRO A 403 23.80 11.69 2.68
C PRO A 403 24.65 12.25 3.85
N ILE A 404 25.05 11.37 4.76
CA ILE A 404 25.91 11.71 5.90
C ILE A 404 27.38 11.60 5.49
N ASP A 405 28.12 12.69 5.68
CA ASP A 405 29.57 12.71 5.55
C ASP A 405 30.21 12.53 6.94
N SER A 406 30.78 11.35 7.18
CA SER A 406 31.42 11.04 8.46
C SER A 406 32.61 11.94 8.83
N SER A 407 33.22 12.63 7.86
CA SER A 407 34.34 13.56 8.08
C SER A 407 33.93 14.82 8.83
N GLN A 408 32.63 15.14 8.84
CA GLN A 408 32.07 16.31 9.53
C GLN A 408 31.99 16.14 11.05
N TYR A 409 32.21 14.91 11.56
CA TYR A 409 32.13 14.61 12.99
C TYR A 409 33.52 14.45 13.60
N GLU A 410 33.88 15.36 14.50
CA GLU A 410 35.20 15.38 15.15
C GLU A 410 35.46 14.16 16.05
N LYS A 411 34.41 13.59 16.67
CA LYS A 411 34.53 12.49 17.63
C LYS A 411 33.70 11.29 17.21
N LEU A 412 34.37 10.19 16.88
CA LEU A 412 33.77 8.95 16.39
C LEU A 412 34.17 7.74 17.24
N ALA A 413 33.21 6.87 17.54
CA ALA A 413 33.37 5.65 18.33
C ALA A 413 32.90 4.39 17.58
N GLY A 414 33.48 3.25 17.97
CA GLY A 414 33.18 1.94 17.39
C GLY A 414 33.69 1.74 15.96
N ARG A 415 33.37 0.57 15.39
CA ARG A 415 33.64 0.19 14.00
C ARG A 415 32.56 0.73 13.06
N SER A 416 32.87 0.79 11.76
CA SER A 416 32.00 1.36 10.72
C SER A 416 30.88 0.43 10.26
N GLU A 417 31.05 -0.90 10.38
CA GLU A 417 30.03 -1.82 9.90
C GLU A 417 28.92 -2.01 10.95
N PRO A 418 27.66 -1.66 10.66
CA PRO A 418 26.55 -1.93 11.55
C PRO A 418 26.24 -3.43 11.61
N SER A 419 25.96 -3.93 12.82
CA SER A 419 25.48 -5.29 13.01
C SER A 419 24.02 -5.38 12.56
N ILE A 420 23.81 -5.84 11.32
CA ILE A 420 22.49 -6.02 10.71
C ILE A 420 22.22 -7.52 10.55
N ARG A 421 20.98 -7.94 10.80
CA ARG A 421 20.51 -9.30 10.56
C ARG A 421 19.18 -9.30 9.82
N MET A 422 18.91 -10.38 9.10
CA MET A 422 17.58 -10.70 8.60
C MET A 422 16.92 -11.67 9.57
N VAL A 423 15.67 -11.41 9.94
CA VAL A 423 14.88 -12.23 10.86
C VAL A 423 13.62 -12.68 10.16
N VAL A 424 13.30 -13.96 10.36
CA VAL A 424 12.03 -14.58 9.99
C VAL A 424 11.18 -14.67 11.26
N ARG A 425 9.92 -14.22 11.19
CA ARG A 425 8.97 -14.33 12.31
C ARG A 425 7.66 -14.94 11.81
N ASP A 426 7.24 -15.99 12.48
CA ASP A 426 5.94 -16.66 12.29
C ASP A 426 4.76 -15.76 12.67
#